data_AF-A0A914ZXU9-F1
#
_entry.id   AF-A0A914ZXU9-F1
#
_cell.length_a   1.000
_cell.length_b   1.000
_cell.length_c   1.000
_cell.angle_alpha   90.00
_cell.angle_beta   90.00
_cell.angle_gamma   90.00
#
_symmetry.space_group_name_H-M   'P 1'
#
loop_
_entity.id
_entity.type
_entity.pdbx_description
1 polymer ?
#
loop_
_entity_poly.entity_id
_entity_poly.type
_entity_poly.pdbx_seq_one_letter_code
_entity_poly.pdbx_strand_id
1 'polypeptide(L)'
;KRLCRLKQKLREYIVVGRKLPTEKEPNPPLYKMRIFASNHVIAKSRFWYFTSMLRRVKKGRGEIVSCEEVFEKRPGSVKNYGIWLRYDSRTNHHNMYREYVIIQWPER
;
A
#
# COMPACT_ATOMS: atom_id res chain seq x y z
N LYS A 1 5.71 -9.74 22.14
CA LYS A 1 4.99 -10.78 21.36
C LYS A 1 5.11 -10.48 19.87
N ARG A 2 6.22 -10.82 19.21
CA ARG A 2 6.33 -10.71 17.75
C ARG A 2 6.00 -12.07 17.16
N LEU A 3 4.77 -12.20 16.68
CA LEU A 3 4.37 -13.36 15.87
C LEU A 3 5.37 -13.48 14.72
N CYS A 4 5.95 -14.67 14.59
CA CYS A 4 6.52 -15.16 13.36
C CYS A 4 5.45 -14.94 12.27
N ARG A 5 5.61 -13.91 11.44
CA ARG A 5 4.66 -13.61 10.38
C ARG A 5 4.92 -14.65 9.32
N LEU A 6 4.13 -15.73 9.33
CA LEU A 6 4.03 -16.70 8.24
C LEU A 6 4.13 -15.93 6.91
N LYS A 7 4.92 -16.43 5.96
CA LYS A 7 5.07 -15.85 4.61
C LYS A 7 3.69 -15.78 3.94
N GLN A 8 2.94 -14.73 4.24
CA GLN A 8 1.60 -14.50 3.72
C GLN A 8 1.77 -13.99 2.30
N LYS A 9 1.13 -14.69 1.36
CA LYS A 9 1.00 -14.28 -0.04
C LYS A 9 0.47 -12.85 -0.10
N LEU A 10 1.24 -11.97 -0.72
CA LEU A 10 0.87 -10.57 -0.88
C LEU A 10 0.12 -10.43 -2.20
N ARG A 11 -0.90 -9.58 -2.21
CA ARG A 11 -1.65 -9.15 -3.39
C ARG A 11 -1.49 -7.64 -3.52
N GLU A 12 -1.54 -7.16 -4.75
CA GLU A 12 -1.46 -5.73 -5.02
C GLU A 12 -2.87 -5.13 -5.02
N TYR A 13 -3.05 -4.04 -4.27
CA TYR A 13 -4.28 -3.27 -4.26
C TYR A 13 -4.02 -1.83 -4.64
N ILE A 14 -4.90 -1.26 -5.45
CA ILE A 14 -5.05 0.17 -5.63
C ILE A 14 -6.14 0.63 -4.67
N VAL A 15 -5.77 1.47 -3.71
CA VAL A 15 -6.71 2.09 -2.78
C VAL A 15 -6.80 3.57 -3.09
N VAL A 16 -8.02 4.05 -3.31
CA VAL A 16 -8.34 5.46 -3.53
C VAL A 16 -9.19 5.95 -2.38
N GLY A 17 -8.80 7.05 -1.76
CA GLY A 17 -9.56 7.67 -0.68
C GLY A 17 -9.45 9.20 -0.71
N ARG A 18 -10.38 9.85 -0.03
CA ARG A 18 -10.44 11.31 0.08
C ARG A 18 -10.84 11.75 1.49
N LYS A 19 -10.69 13.04 1.78
CA LYS A 19 -11.33 13.64 2.95
C LYS A 19 -12.84 13.70 2.75
N LEU A 20 -13.60 13.74 3.84
CA LEU A 20 -15.02 14.05 3.74
C LEU A 20 -15.19 15.47 3.20
N PRO A 21 -16.07 15.69 2.22
CA PRO A 21 -16.46 17.03 1.78
C PRO A 21 -16.94 17.89 2.95
N THR A 22 -16.53 19.15 2.99
CA THR A 22 -17.01 20.13 3.98
C THR A 22 -17.46 21.39 3.25
N GLU A 23 -18.26 22.25 3.90
CA GLU A 23 -18.71 23.51 3.29
C GLU A 23 -17.54 24.40 2.81
N LYS A 24 -16.39 24.31 3.49
CA LYS A 24 -15.17 25.05 3.12
C LYS A 24 -14.43 24.42 1.93
N GLU A 25 -14.52 23.11 1.76
CA GLU A 25 -13.84 22.36 0.71
C GLU A 25 -14.79 21.26 0.19
N PRO A 26 -15.69 21.60 -0.76
CA PRO A 26 -16.70 20.66 -1.25
C PRO A 26 -16.09 19.56 -2.13
N ASN A 27 -14.97 19.84 -2.80
CA ASN A 27 -14.28 18.90 -3.69
C ASN A 27 -12.86 18.62 -3.18
N PRO A 28 -12.70 17.79 -2.13
CA PRO A 28 -11.39 17.44 -1.62
C PRO A 28 -10.61 16.56 -2.62
N PRO A 29 -9.26 16.66 -2.63
CA PRO A 29 -8.44 15.88 -3.54
C PRO A 29 -8.49 14.39 -3.23
N LEU A 30 -8.42 13.58 -4.30
CA LEU A 30 -8.35 12.12 -4.25
C LEU A 30 -6.89 11.66 -4.09
N TYR A 31 -6.66 10.79 -3.11
CA TYR A 31 -5.37 10.15 -2.88
C TYR A 31 -5.42 8.70 -3.34
N LYS A 32 -4.52 8.35 -4.27
CA LYS A 32 -4.35 6.99 -4.80
C LYS A 32 -3.05 6.40 -4.28
N MET A 33 -3.10 5.19 -3.73
CA MET A 33 -1.92 4.45 -3.28
C MET A 33 -1.94 3.01 -3.81
N ARG A 34 -0.77 2.50 -4.20
CA ARG A 34 -0.54 1.07 -4.47
C ARG A 34 -0.06 0.43 -3.18
N ILE A 35 -0.76 -0.60 -2.70
CA ILE A 35 -0.53 -1.24 -1.40
C ILE A 35 -0.44 -2.74 -1.58
N PHE A 36 0.62 -3.33 -1.06
CA PHE A 36 0.80 -4.78 -1.00
C PHE A 36 0.27 -5.31 0.33
N ALA A 37 -0.77 -6.16 0.28
CA ALA A 37 -1.43 -6.71 1.46
C ALA A 37 -2.00 -8.11 1.17
N SER A 38 -2.27 -8.89 2.21
CA SER A 38 -2.87 -10.22 2.04
C SER A 38 -4.37 -10.16 1.71
N ASN A 39 -5.09 -9.15 2.19
CA ASN A 39 -6.51 -8.93 1.91
C ASN A 39 -6.83 -7.43 1.77
N HIS A 40 -8.01 -7.13 1.21
CA HIS A 40 -8.50 -5.76 1.04
C HIS A 40 -8.65 -5.02 2.38
N VAL A 41 -8.94 -5.72 3.49
CA VAL A 41 -9.09 -5.10 4.82
C VAL A 41 -7.76 -4.53 5.32
N ILE A 42 -6.69 -5.30 5.20
CA ILE A 42 -5.33 -4.87 5.56
C ILE A 42 -4.87 -3.78 4.60
N ALA A 43 -5.24 -3.85 3.31
CA ALA A 43 -4.95 -2.78 2.34
C ALA A 43 -5.56 -1.44 2.78
N LYS A 44 -6.86 -1.43 3.14
CA LYS A 44 -7.56 -0.24 3.68
C LYS A 44 -6.91 0.28 4.98
N SER A 45 -6.49 -0.62 5.87
CA SER A 45 -5.80 -0.24 7.11
C SER A 45 -4.44 0.43 6.85
N ARG A 46 -3.64 -0.16 5.95
CA ARG A 46 -2.34 0.40 5.53
C ARG A 46 -2.49 1.73 4.80
N PHE A 47 -3.53 1.91 4.01
CA PHE A 47 -3.85 3.20 3.39
C PHE A 47 -3.94 4.29 4.45
N TRP A 48 -4.80 4.11 5.46
CA TRP A 48 -4.96 5.09 6.54
C TRP A 48 -3.68 5.33 7.34
N TYR A 49 -2.85 4.29 7.54
CA TYR A 49 -1.55 4.43 8.18
C TYR A 49 -0.66 5.41 7.40
N PHE A 50 -0.52 5.23 6.08
CA PHE A 50 0.32 6.10 5.27
C PHE A 50 -0.28 7.49 5.04
N THR A 51 -1.59 7.60 4.78
CA THR A 51 -2.24 8.89 4.54
C THR A 51 -2.24 9.78 5.80
N SER A 52 -2.28 9.17 6.99
CA SER A 52 -2.16 9.93 8.24
C SER A 52 -0.75 10.52 8.43
N MET A 53 0.29 9.79 8.03
CA MET A 53 1.67 10.27 8.06
C MET A 53 1.96 11.34 6.99
N LEU A 54 1.47 11.15 5.76
CA LEU A 54 1.80 12.03 4.63
C LEU A 54 0.91 13.28 4.54
N ARG A 55 -0.39 13.14 4.79
CA ARG A 55 -1.40 14.19 4.54
C ARG A 55 -2.24 14.53 5.76
N ARG A 56 -1.92 13.96 6.93
CA ARG A 56 -2.64 14.15 8.20
C ARG A 56 -4.14 13.85 8.09
N VAL A 57 -4.53 12.97 7.16
CA VAL A 57 -5.92 12.52 7.02
C VAL A 57 -6.13 11.29 7.88
N LYS A 58 -7.16 11.34 8.73
CA LYS A 58 -7.56 10.22 9.59
C LYS A 58 -8.79 9.52 9.03
N LYS A 59 -8.93 8.23 9.31
CA LYS A 59 -10.10 7.41 8.92
C LYS A 59 -11.45 8.04 9.31
N GLY A 60 -11.54 8.71 10.46
CA GLY A 60 -12.79 9.33 10.91
C GLY A 60 -13.22 10.57 10.12
N ARG A 61 -12.31 11.23 9.40
CA ARG A 61 -12.58 12.44 8.59
C ARG A 61 -12.36 12.19 7.10
N GLY A 62 -12.34 10.93 6.69
CA GLY A 62 -12.11 10.55 5.31
C GLY A 62 -12.83 9.27 4.96
N GLU A 63 -12.99 9.05 3.66
CA GLU A 63 -13.67 7.90 3.11
C GLU A 63 -12.79 7.23 2.05
N ILE A 64 -13.01 5.93 1.87
CA ILE A 64 -12.37 5.16 0.81
C ILE A 64 -13.37 5.09 -0.34
N VAL A 65 -12.96 5.60 -1.49
CA VAL A 65 -13.79 5.66 -2.70
C VAL A 65 -13.74 4.33 -3.45
N SER A 66 -12.54 3.77 -3.63
CA SER A 66 -12.36 2.47 -4.29
C SER A 66 -11.21 1.68 -3.66
N CYS A 67 -11.32 0.35 -3.72
CA CYS A 67 -10.29 -0.60 -3.33
C CYS A 67 -10.31 -1.76 -4.32
N GLU A 68 -9.43 -1.72 -5.31
CA GLU A 68 -9.36 -2.69 -6.40
C GLU A 68 -8.08 -3.53 -6.30
N GLU A 69 -8.18 -4.83 -6.61
CA GLU A 69 -7.03 -5.72 -6.73
C GLU A 69 -6.42 -5.56 -8.13
N VAL A 70 -5.10 -5.39 -8.21
CA VAL A 70 -4.37 -5.24 -9.46
C VAL A 70 -3.74 -6.56 -9.85
N PHE A 71 -4.00 -6.99 -11.08
CA PHE A 71 -3.39 -8.16 -11.68
C PHE A 71 -2.31 -7.75 -12.68
N GLU A 72 -1.22 -8.53 -12.70
CA GLU A 72 -0.10 -8.32 -13.63
C GLU A 72 -0.57 -8.55 -15.07
N LYS A 73 -0.19 -7.63 -15.98
CA LYS A 73 -0.69 -7.63 -17.36
C LYS A 73 -0.13 -8.80 -18.19
N ARG A 74 1.10 -9.24 -17.88
CA ARG A 74 1.80 -10.30 -18.62
C ARG A 74 2.46 -11.27 -17.62
N PRO A 75 1.74 -12.31 -17.16
CA PRO A 75 2.22 -13.23 -16.12
C PRO A 75 3.20 -14.29 -16.63
N GLY A 76 3.65 -14.24 -17.89
CA GLY A 76 4.56 -15.23 -18.49
C GLY A 76 5.96 -14.70 -18.83
N SER A 77 6.21 -13.39 -18.67
CA SER A 77 7.50 -12.77 -19.00
C SER A 77 8.31 -12.52 -17.73
N VAL A 78 9.57 -12.95 -17.71
CA VAL A 78 10.53 -12.58 -16.66
C VAL A 78 10.79 -11.08 -16.71
N LYS A 79 10.74 -10.41 -15.55
CA LYS A 79 11.00 -8.98 -15.41
C LYS A 79 11.92 -8.71 -14.22
N ASN A 80 12.71 -7.64 -14.34
CA ASN A 80 13.53 -7.13 -13.25
C ASN A 80 12.72 -6.06 -12.49
N TYR A 81 12.53 -6.26 -11.20
CA TYR A 81 11.82 -5.33 -10.31
C TYR A 81 12.81 -4.73 -9.30
N GLY A 82 12.95 -3.41 -9.31
CA GLY A 82 13.65 -2.66 -8.28
C GLY A 82 12.70 -2.25 -7.16
N ILE A 83 13.05 -2.57 -5.92
CA ILE A 83 12.26 -2.26 -4.72
C ILE A 83 13.07 -1.34 -3.82
N TRP A 84 12.54 -0.15 -3.62
CA TRP A 84 12.97 0.76 -2.56
C TRP A 84 12.12 0.50 -1.32
N LEU A 85 12.77 0.21 -0.21
CA LEU A 85 12.12 -0.01 1.07
C LEU A 85 12.82 0.79 2.17
N ARG A 86 12.04 1.19 3.16
CA ARG A 86 12.55 1.67 4.44
C ARG A 86 12.13 0.66 5.50
N TYR A 87 13.07 0.23 6.34
CA TYR A 87 12.78 -0.66 7.46
C TYR A 87 13.37 -0.14 8.75
N ASP A 88 12.76 -0.53 9.86
CA ASP A 88 13.19 -0.18 11.20
C ASP A 88 13.99 -1.35 11.78
N SER A 89 15.25 -1.10 12.10
CA SER A 89 16.06 -2.03 12.89
C SER A 89 15.76 -1.86 14.39
N ARG A 90 16.49 -2.58 15.26
CA ARG A 90 16.39 -2.35 16.71
C ARG A 90 16.84 -0.94 17.11
N THR A 91 17.67 -0.31 16.28
CA THR A 91 18.43 0.88 16.64
C THR A 91 18.10 2.07 15.75
N ASN A 92 17.83 1.86 14.45
CA ASN A 92 17.66 2.96 13.50
C ASN A 92 16.76 2.61 12.30
N HIS A 93 16.37 3.63 11.54
CA HIS A 93 15.69 3.55 10.27
C HIS A 93 16.70 3.42 9.13
N HIS A 94 16.54 2.42 8.28
CA HIS A 94 17.44 2.16 7.15
C HIS A 94 16.65 2.16 5.84
N ASN A 95 17.15 2.89 4.85
CA ASN A 95 16.68 2.82 3.47
C ASN A 95 17.47 1.73 2.75
N MET A 96 16.80 0.93 1.92
CA MET A 96 17.41 -0.14 1.15
C MET A 96 16.83 -0.18 -0.25
N TYR A 97 17.69 -0.45 -1.23
CA TYR A 97 17.31 -0.83 -2.58
C TYR A 97 17.64 -2.31 -2.79
N ARG A 98 16.74 -3.06 -3.42
CA ARG A 98 16.97 -4.45 -3.83
C ARG A 98 16.33 -4.71 -5.19
N GLU A 99 16.98 -5.55 -5.96
CA GLU A 99 16.50 -6.00 -7.26
C GLU A 99 16.06 -7.46 -7.17
N TYR A 100 14.95 -7.77 -7.82
CA TYR A 100 14.37 -9.11 -7.89
C TYR A 100 14.02 -9.45 -9.33
N VAL A 101 14.41 -10.64 -9.77
CA VAL A 101 14.07 -11.17 -11.09
C VAL A 101 12.96 -12.18 -10.90
N ILE A 102 11.75 -11.82 -11.32
CA ILE A 102 10.54 -12.63 -11.10
C ILE A 102 9.59 -12.53 -12.29
N ILE A 103 8.73 -13.52 -12.44
CA ILE A 103 7.77 -13.60 -13.55
C ILE A 103 6.50 -12.81 -13.23
N GLN A 104 6.07 -12.81 -11.96
CA GLN A 104 4.86 -12.14 -11.52
C GLN A 104 5.09 -11.48 -10.16
N TRP A 105 4.71 -10.20 -10.06
CA TRP A 105 4.68 -9.46 -8.81
C TRP A 105 3.24 -9.10 -8.44
N PRO A 106 2.86 -9.20 -7.15
CA PRO A 106 3.54 -9.91 -6.06
C PRO A 106 3.48 -11.44 -6.22
N GLU A 107 4.41 -12.15 -5.55
CA GLU A 107 4.49 -13.62 -5.56
C GLU A 107 3.18 -14.23 -5.03
N ARG A 108 2.52 -15.03 -5.89
CA ARG A 108 1.21 -15.63 -5.60
C ARG A 108 1.26 -16.86 -4.74
#